data_AF-A0A1Y1Z0W2-F1
#
_entry.id   AF-A0A1Y1Z0W2-F1
#
_cell.length_a   1.000
_cell.length_b   1.000
_cell.length_c   1.000
_cell.angle_alpha   90.00
_cell.angle_beta   90.00
_cell.angle_gamma   90.00
#
_symmetry.space_group_name_H-M   'P 1'
#
loop_
_entity.id
_entity.type
_entity.pdbx_description
1 polymer ?
#
loop_
_entity_poly.entity_id
_entity_poly.type
_entity_poly.pdbx_seq_one_letter_code
_entity_poly.pdbx_strand_id
1 'polypeptide(L)'
;MKASISIIAVLLTMALGQTTTFPVCTRELLRTDECASVVDANACYNQDRFKSARTLACIDGTSDADRTKKACKCCTCVGTVMCDWVKSQKLKC
;
A
#
# COMPACT_ATOMS: atom_id res chain seq x y z
N MET A 1 38.51 34.00 9.64
CA MET A 1 38.12 32.63 10.06
C MET A 1 37.20 32.76 11.26
N LYS A 2 35.91 32.42 11.14
CA LYS A 2 34.90 32.23 12.21
C LYS A 2 33.50 32.31 11.56
N ALA A 3 33.11 31.25 10.87
CA ALA A 3 31.73 31.04 10.44
C ALA A 3 31.56 29.54 10.17
N SER A 4 31.64 28.73 11.23
CA SER A 4 31.72 27.27 11.08
C SER A 4 31.07 26.54 12.26
N ILE A 5 29.95 27.01 12.83
CA ILE A 5 29.25 26.24 13.89
C ILE A 5 27.72 26.51 13.91
N SER A 6 27.01 26.46 12.77
CA SER A 6 25.54 26.54 12.82
C SER A 6 24.78 25.65 11.84
N ILE A 7 25.40 24.64 11.22
CA ILE A 7 24.71 23.79 10.22
C ILE A 7 24.31 22.40 10.78
N ILE A 8 24.72 22.03 12.00
CA ILE A 8 24.51 20.68 12.57
C ILE A 8 23.27 20.63 13.48
N ALA A 9 22.12 21.12 13.02
CA ALA A 9 20.86 20.98 13.76
C ALA A 9 19.65 20.53 12.92
N VAL A 10 19.83 20.34 11.61
CA VAL A 10 18.70 20.04 10.70
C VAL A 10 18.96 18.75 9.92
N LEU A 11 19.23 17.63 10.60
CA LEU A 11 19.36 16.32 9.94
C LEU A 11 18.69 15.16 10.67
N LEU A 12 17.74 15.40 11.60
CA LEU A 12 17.17 14.32 12.43
C LEU A 12 15.64 14.19 12.42
N THR A 13 14.93 14.58 11.36
CA THR A 13 13.45 14.59 11.37
C THR A 13 12.72 13.73 10.34
N MET A 14 13.38 12.87 9.53
CA MET A 14 12.64 12.16 8.46
C MET A 14 12.66 10.63 8.50
N ALA A 15 13.14 10.01 9.58
CA ALA A 15 13.07 8.55 9.73
C ALA A 15 11.87 8.06 10.57
N LEU A 16 10.76 8.80 10.59
CA LEU A 16 9.48 8.24 11.02
C LEU A 16 8.99 7.32 9.90
N GLY A 17 9.46 6.08 9.92
CA GLY A 17 8.85 4.99 9.15
C GLY A 17 7.35 5.01 9.45
N GLN A 18 6.56 5.42 8.46
CA GLN A 18 5.12 5.39 8.53
C GLN A 18 4.73 3.93 8.70
N THR A 19 4.44 3.51 9.93
CA THR A 19 3.82 2.20 10.19
C THR A 19 2.46 2.24 9.55
N THR A 20 2.38 1.78 8.30
CA THR A 20 1.11 1.65 7.58
C THR A 20 0.26 0.62 8.30
N THR A 21 -0.70 1.09 9.09
CA THR A 21 -1.68 0.24 9.76
C THR A 21 -2.83 -0.01 8.80
N PHE A 22 -2.92 -1.25 8.30
CA PHE A 22 -4.04 -1.66 7.47
C PHE A 22 -5.25 -2.03 8.34
N PRO A 23 -6.48 -1.75 7.88
CA PRO A 23 -7.69 -2.20 8.59
C PRO A 23 -7.71 -3.73 8.65
N VAL A 24 -8.20 -4.29 9.76
CA VAL A 24 -8.42 -5.74 9.88
C VAL A 24 -9.53 -6.15 8.91
N CYS A 25 -9.33 -7.26 8.19
CA CYS A 25 -10.39 -7.79 7.34
C CYS A 25 -11.53 -8.34 8.21
N THR A 26 -12.68 -7.69 8.17
CA THR A 26 -13.92 -8.20 8.76
C THR A 26 -14.83 -8.79 7.68
N ARG A 27 -15.85 -9.55 8.08
CA ARG A 27 -16.85 -10.09 7.14
C ARG A 27 -17.61 -9.00 6.41
N GLU A 28 -17.82 -7.87 7.07
CA GLU A 28 -18.49 -6.68 6.50
C GLU A 28 -17.58 -6.02 5.46
N LEU A 29 -16.30 -5.83 5.79
CA LEU A 29 -15.33 -5.23 4.88
C LEU A 29 -15.14 -6.07 3.61
N LEU A 30 -15.02 -7.39 3.77
CA LEU A 30 -14.89 -8.35 2.68
C LEU A 30 -16.07 -8.30 1.68
N ARG A 31 -17.26 -7.93 2.15
CA ARG A 31 -18.49 -7.87 1.35
C ARG A 31 -18.72 -6.52 0.66
N THR A 32 -17.86 -5.54 0.88
CA THR A 32 -17.92 -4.27 0.15
C THR A 32 -17.46 -4.48 -1.30
N ASP A 33 -18.06 -3.78 -2.25
CA ASP A 33 -17.66 -3.86 -3.68
C ASP A 33 -16.18 -3.51 -3.88
N GLU A 34 -15.66 -2.58 -3.05
CA GLU A 34 -14.24 -2.20 -3.03
C GLU A 34 -13.33 -3.40 -2.73
N CYS A 35 -13.67 -4.24 -1.74
CA CYS A 35 -12.86 -5.41 -1.41
C CYS A 35 -13.22 -6.63 -2.23
N ALA A 36 -14.46 -6.79 -2.69
CA ALA A 36 -14.88 -7.89 -3.56
C ALA A 36 -14.06 -7.92 -4.86
N SER A 37 -13.83 -6.75 -5.47
CA SER A 37 -12.95 -6.62 -6.64
C SER A 37 -11.48 -6.88 -6.34
N VAL A 38 -11.04 -6.63 -5.10
CA VAL A 38 -9.65 -6.88 -4.68
C VAL A 38 -9.42 -8.33 -4.31
N VAL A 39 -10.38 -9.07 -3.73
CA VAL A 39 -10.19 -10.48 -3.31
C VAL A 39 -10.46 -11.49 -4.41
N ASP A 40 -10.66 -11.03 -5.64
CA ASP A 40 -10.85 -11.91 -6.79
C ASP A 40 -9.64 -12.83 -6.98
N ALA A 41 -9.87 -14.13 -6.82
CA ALA A 41 -8.85 -15.16 -7.02
C ALA A 41 -8.33 -15.19 -8.48
N ASN A 42 -9.10 -14.68 -9.44
CA ASN A 42 -8.73 -14.63 -10.85
C ASN A 42 -8.02 -13.33 -11.25
N ALA A 43 -7.86 -12.38 -10.33
CA ALA A 43 -7.19 -11.12 -10.62
C ALA A 43 -5.75 -11.35 -11.13
N CYS A 44 -5.30 -10.54 -12.09
CA CYS A 44 -4.02 -10.79 -12.75
C CYS A 44 -2.80 -10.67 -11.83
N TYR A 45 -2.91 -9.98 -10.69
CA TYR A 45 -1.82 -9.94 -9.72
C TYR A 45 -1.54 -11.32 -9.08
N ASN A 46 -2.51 -12.24 -9.08
CA ASN A 46 -2.30 -13.63 -8.65
C ASN A 46 -1.44 -14.38 -9.66
N GLN A 47 -1.65 -14.16 -10.96
CA GLN A 47 -0.86 -14.78 -12.02
C GLN A 47 0.60 -14.33 -11.96
N ASP A 48 0.81 -13.02 -11.77
CA ASP A 48 2.14 -12.43 -11.70
C ASP A 48 2.76 -12.47 -10.29
N ARG A 49 2.07 -13.04 -9.29
CA ARG A 49 2.53 -13.19 -7.91
C ARG A 49 3.09 -11.90 -7.31
N PHE A 50 2.40 -10.77 -7.51
CA PHE A 50 2.81 -9.45 -6.98
C PHE A 50 4.21 -8.97 -7.43
N LYS A 51 4.76 -9.49 -8.53
CA LYS A 51 6.16 -9.24 -8.95
C LYS A 51 6.43 -7.87 -9.56
N SER A 52 5.42 -7.05 -9.88
CA SER A 52 5.66 -5.80 -10.61
C SER A 52 4.69 -4.68 -10.26
N ALA A 53 5.02 -3.47 -10.69
CA ALA A 53 4.11 -2.31 -10.62
C ALA A 53 2.80 -2.53 -11.39
N ARG A 54 2.72 -3.51 -12.32
CA ARG A 54 1.46 -3.90 -12.98
C ARG A 54 0.45 -4.49 -12.00
N THR A 55 0.88 -4.96 -10.84
CA THR A 55 -0.02 -5.45 -9.79
C THR A 55 -1.03 -4.39 -9.38
N LEU A 56 -0.66 -3.10 -9.36
CA LEU A 56 -1.63 -2.04 -9.11
C LEU A 56 -2.66 -1.93 -10.25
N ALA A 57 -2.20 -2.01 -11.50
CA ALA A 57 -3.06 -1.96 -12.68
C ALA A 57 -4.01 -3.18 -12.80
N CYS A 58 -3.70 -4.28 -12.12
CA CYS A 58 -4.55 -5.46 -11.98
C CYS A 58 -5.72 -5.29 -11.02
N ILE A 59 -5.74 -4.21 -10.24
CA ILE A 59 -6.85 -3.89 -9.34
C ILE A 59 -7.86 -3.07 -10.14
N ASP A 60 -9.13 -3.43 -10.05
CA ASP A 60 -10.20 -2.66 -10.68
C ASP A 60 -10.25 -1.24 -10.11
N GLY A 61 -10.35 -0.26 -10.98
CA GLY A 61 -10.47 1.13 -10.59
C GLY A 61 -10.30 2.09 -11.76
N THR A 62 -10.79 3.31 -11.57
CA THR A 62 -10.79 4.36 -12.61
C THR A 62 -9.49 5.16 -12.65
N SER A 63 -8.65 5.03 -11.61
CA SER A 63 -7.35 5.70 -11.50
C SER A 63 -6.42 4.92 -10.57
N ASP A 64 -5.12 5.22 -10.62
CA ASP A 64 -4.15 4.62 -9.70
C ASP A 64 -4.39 5.02 -8.23
N ALA A 65 -4.99 6.20 -8.00
CA ALA A 65 -5.41 6.62 -6.67
C ALA A 65 -6.55 5.74 -6.12
N ASP A 66 -7.56 5.44 -6.95
CA ASP A 66 -8.66 4.54 -6.59
C ASP A 66 -8.15 3.12 -6.30
N ARG A 67 -7.31 2.60 -7.19
CA ARG A 67 -6.67 1.28 -7.04
C ARG A 67 -5.82 1.20 -5.77
N THR A 68 -5.05 2.26 -5.49
CA THR A 68 -4.25 2.35 -4.27
C THR A 68 -5.13 2.32 -3.03
N LYS A 69 -6.19 3.14 -3.00
CA LYS A 69 -7.15 3.16 -1.89
C LYS A 69 -7.74 1.77 -1.63
N LYS A 70 -8.16 1.07 -2.68
CA LYS A 70 -8.69 -0.30 -2.58
C LYS A 70 -7.65 -1.28 -2.07
N ALA A 71 -6.42 -1.24 -2.61
CA ALA A 71 -5.32 -2.09 -2.15
C ALA A 71 -5.02 -1.88 -0.65
N CYS A 72 -4.88 -0.62 -0.22
CA CYS A 72 -4.64 -0.26 1.17
C CYS A 72 -5.78 -0.73 2.10
N LYS A 73 -7.02 -0.58 1.64
CA LYS A 73 -8.22 -0.94 2.43
C LYS A 73 -8.41 -2.44 2.55
N CYS A 74 -8.03 -3.22 1.53
CA CYS A 74 -8.44 -4.61 1.41
C CYS A 74 -7.27 -5.61 1.44
N CYS A 75 -6.01 -5.16 1.55
CA CYS A 75 -4.86 -6.07 1.53
C CYS A 75 -4.95 -7.17 2.59
N THR A 76 -5.49 -6.86 3.78
CA THR A 76 -5.63 -7.82 4.88
C THR A 76 -6.67 -8.90 4.59
N CYS A 77 -7.60 -8.65 3.66
CA CYS A 77 -8.57 -9.63 3.20
C CYS A 77 -7.98 -10.63 2.21
N VAL A 78 -6.97 -10.22 1.46
CA VAL A 78 -6.22 -11.10 0.55
C VAL A 78 -5.15 -11.89 1.33
N GLY A 79 -4.44 -11.20 2.22
CA GLY A 79 -3.43 -11.80 3.09
C GLY A 79 -2.14 -10.99 3.16
N THR A 80 -1.19 -11.49 3.95
CA THR A 80 0.08 -10.81 4.24
C THR A 80 0.87 -10.46 2.99
N VAL A 81 0.87 -11.32 1.97
CA VAL A 81 1.59 -11.10 0.70
C VAL A 81 1.16 -9.81 0.02
N MET A 82 -0.14 -9.52 -0.03
CA MET A 82 -0.62 -8.27 -0.63
C MET A 82 -0.26 -7.07 0.24
N CYS A 83 -0.39 -7.16 1.56
CA CYS A 83 -0.04 -6.07 2.46
C CYS A 83 1.46 -5.74 2.41
N ASP A 84 2.31 -6.75 2.29
CA ASP A 84 3.76 -6.56 2.15
C ASP A 84 4.11 -5.97 0.77
N TRP A 85 3.41 -6.38 -0.28
CA TRP A 85 3.51 -5.71 -1.58
C TRP A 85 3.11 -4.23 -1.48
N VAL A 86 1.96 -3.89 -0.89
CA VAL A 86 1.50 -2.50 -0.71
C VAL A 86 2.56 -1.66 0.01
N LYS A 87 3.16 -2.20 1.09
CA LYS A 87 4.27 -1.55 1.81
C LYS A 87 5.51 -1.36 0.92
N SER A 88 5.89 -2.39 0.15
CA SER A 88 7.07 -2.34 -0.72
C SER A 88 6.96 -1.28 -1.81
N GLN A 89 5.75 -1.02 -2.30
CA GLN A 89 5.46 -0.04 -3.34
C GLN A 89 5.40 1.39 -2.81
N LYS A 90 5.53 1.60 -1.48
CA LYS A 90 5.40 2.93 -0.84
C LYS A 90 4.11 3.64 -1.23
N LEU A 91 3.03 2.87 -1.40
CA LEU A 91 1.71 3.41 -1.68
C LEU A 91 1.23 4.25 -0.50
N LYS A 92 0.54 5.36 -0.81
CA LYS A 92 -0.07 6.21 0.22
C LYS A 92 -1.37 5.57 0.70
N CYS A 93 -1.21 4.75 1.72
CA CYS A 93 -2.24 4.36 2.65
C CYS A 93 -2.11 5.26 3.89
#